data_AF-A0A428VW60-F1
#
_entry.id   AF-A0A428VW60-F1
#
_cell.length_a   1.000
_cell.length_b   1.000
_cell.length_c   1.000
_cell.angle_alpha   90.00
_cell.angle_beta   90.00
_cell.angle_gamma   90.00
#
_symmetry.space_group_name_H-M   'P 1'
#
loop_
_entity.id
_entity.type
_entity.pdbx_description
1 polymer ?
#
loop_
_entity_poly.entity_id
_entity_poly.type
_entity_poly.pdbx_seq_one_letter_code
_entity_poly.pdbx_strand_id
1 'polypeptide(L)'
;MMRRDRELLAGLARVNAEIGNATIRLLTLQADDAEYAAALRQLGRDLVRIGAELAARAGELDGTALDPATLPNHPGEETQRPNGAA
;
A
#
# COMPACT_ATOMS: atom_id res chain seq x y z
N MET A 1 4.26 27.20 -3.28
CA MET A 1 4.16 25.75 -2.99
C MET A 1 4.06 25.60 -1.48
N MET A 2 2.92 25.13 -0.96
CA MET A 2 2.62 25.17 0.47
C MET A 2 3.35 24.05 1.21
N ARG A 3 3.62 24.23 2.52
CA ARG A 3 4.32 23.28 3.40
C ARG A 3 3.83 21.82 3.26
N ARG A 4 2.51 21.65 3.10
CA ARG A 4 1.84 20.35 2.95
C ARG A 4 2.22 19.62 1.66
N ASP A 5 2.53 20.32 0.58
CA ASP A 5 3.01 19.71 -0.68
C ASP A 5 4.45 19.19 -0.53
N ARG A 6 5.29 19.89 0.24
CA ARG A 6 6.65 19.40 0.56
C ARG A 6 6.61 18.16 1.44
N GLU A 7 5.69 18.13 2.41
CA GLU A 7 5.48 16.95 3.27
C GLU A 7 5.00 15.75 2.45
N LEU A 8 4.08 15.97 1.50
CA LEU A 8 3.62 14.93 0.57
C LEU A 8 4.74 14.40 -0.34
N LEU A 9 5.52 15.30 -0.95
CA LEU A 9 6.64 14.92 -1.81
C LEU A 9 7.77 14.23 -1.03
N ALA A 10 8.00 14.63 0.22
CA ALA A 10 8.93 13.93 1.12
C ALA A 10 8.41 12.52 1.47
N GLY A 11 7.10 12.37 1.71
CA GLY A 11 6.45 11.07 1.87
C GLY A 11 6.61 10.18 0.64
N LEU A 12 6.41 10.73 -0.57
CA LEU A 12 6.61 10.03 -1.83
C LEU A 12 8.07 9.58 -2.02
N ALA A 13 9.04 10.45 -1.72
CA ALA A 13 10.45 10.12 -1.78
C ALA A 13 10.82 8.98 -0.81
N ARG A 14 10.26 8.99 0.41
CA ARG A 14 10.43 7.91 1.38
C ARG A 14 9.88 6.59 0.87
N VAL A 15 8.68 6.58 0.28
CA VAL A 15 8.08 5.35 -0.27
C VAL A 15 8.87 4.83 -1.45
N ASN A 16 9.38 5.69 -2.33
CA ASN A 16 10.29 5.26 -3.39
C ASN A 16 11.53 4.55 -2.84
N ALA A 17 12.10 5.05 -1.74
CA ALA A 17 13.21 4.37 -1.07
C ALA A 17 12.81 3.04 -0.43
N GLU A 18 11.61 2.96 0.18
CA GLU A 18 11.07 1.74 0.77
C GLU A 18 10.78 0.66 -0.31
N ILE A 19 10.27 1.05 -1.48
CA ILE A 19 10.11 0.18 -2.66
C ILE A 19 11.46 -0.34 -3.13
N GLY A 20 12.45 0.53 -3.29
CA GLY A 20 13.81 0.12 -3.68
C GLY A 20 14.39 -0.93 -2.71
N ASN A 21 14.26 -0.69 -1.40
CA ASN A 21 14.70 -1.63 -0.37
C ASN A 21 13.91 -2.95 -0.40
N ALA A 22 12.60 -2.92 -0.65
CA ALA A 22 11.79 -4.12 -0.78
C ALA A 22 12.20 -4.95 -2.01
N THR A 23 12.43 -4.31 -3.15
CA THR A 23 12.92 -4.96 -4.37
C THR A 23 14.28 -5.59 -4.15
N ILE A 24 15.22 -4.90 -3.49
CA ILE A 24 16.53 -5.49 -3.15
C ILE A 24 16.35 -6.71 -2.23
N ARG A 25 15.54 -6.60 -1.16
CA ARG A 25 15.26 -7.76 -0.29
C ARG A 25 14.72 -8.95 -1.07
N LEU A 26 13.74 -8.72 -1.95
CA LEU A 26 13.14 -9.76 -2.80
C LEU A 26 14.16 -10.40 -3.76
N LEU A 27 15.12 -9.63 -4.29
CA LEU A 27 16.19 -10.14 -5.14
C LEU A 27 17.26 -10.93 -4.36
N THR A 28 17.44 -10.61 -3.08
CA THR A 28 18.42 -11.26 -2.19
C THR A 28 17.85 -12.44 -1.41
N LEU A 29 16.52 -12.61 -1.38
CA LEU A 29 15.89 -13.78 -0.79
C LEU A 29 16.21 -15.01 -1.63
N GLN A 30 17.11 -15.85 -1.14
CA GLN A 30 17.31 -17.19 -1.67
C GLN A 30 16.67 -18.19 -0.69
N ALA A 31 15.66 -18.92 -1.18
CA ALA A 31 15.20 -20.24 -0.71
C ALA A 31 13.97 -20.39 0.22
N ASP A 32 13.23 -19.35 0.62
CA ASP A 32 11.93 -19.55 1.31
C ASP A 32 10.78 -18.74 0.70
N ASP A 33 9.86 -19.47 0.04
CA ASP A 33 8.65 -18.93 -0.59
C ASP A 33 7.75 -18.20 0.41
N ALA A 34 7.78 -18.57 1.70
CA ALA A 34 6.99 -17.92 2.74
C ALA A 34 7.51 -16.51 3.06
N GLU A 35 8.83 -16.33 3.17
CA GLU A 35 9.46 -15.02 3.38
C GLU A 35 9.29 -14.13 2.15
N TYR A 36 9.37 -14.70 0.95
CA TYR A 36 9.13 -13.98 -0.30
C TYR A 36 7.69 -13.48 -0.38
N ALA A 37 6.72 -14.34 -0.08
CA ALA A 37 5.32 -13.98 -0.04
C ALA A 37 5.02 -12.94 1.07
N ALA A 38 5.68 -13.02 2.23
CA ALA A 38 5.55 -12.03 3.29
C ALA A 38 6.09 -10.65 2.87
N ALA A 39 7.25 -10.62 2.21
CA ALA A 39 7.85 -9.41 1.68
C ALA A 39 6.98 -8.76 0.59
N LEU A 40 6.39 -9.55 -0.31
CA LEU A 40 5.44 -9.06 -1.32
C LEU A 40 4.18 -8.46 -0.69
N ARG A 41 3.59 -9.11 0.33
CA ARG A 41 2.42 -8.59 1.05
C ARG A 41 2.73 -7.26 1.75
N GLN A 42 3.90 -7.15 2.38
CA GLN A 42 4.31 -5.91 3.03
C GLN A 42 4.46 -4.78 2.00
N LEU A 43 5.15 -5.04 0.89
CA LEU A 43 5.28 -4.08 -0.21
C LEU A 43 3.92 -3.61 -0.75
N GLY A 44 2.99 -4.55 -0.96
CA GLY A 44 1.62 -4.23 -1.40
C GLY A 44 0.88 -3.30 -0.43
N ARG A 45 0.97 -3.54 0.88
CA ARG A 45 0.35 -2.67 1.91
C ARG A 45 0.93 -1.25 1.89
N ASP A 46 2.25 -1.14 1.78
CA ASP A 46 2.93 0.16 1.77
C ASP A 46 2.54 0.99 0.52
N LEU A 47 2.40 0.33 -0.63
CA LEU A 47 1.91 0.93 -1.88
C LEU A 47 0.45 1.41 -1.78
N VAL A 48 -0.44 0.61 -1.19
CA VAL A 48 -1.84 1.01 -0.99
C VAL A 48 -1.94 2.24 -0.09
N ARG A 49 -1.19 2.27 1.01
CA ARG A 49 -1.20 3.41 1.95
C ARG A 49 -0.79 4.72 1.26
N ILE A 50 0.33 4.73 0.53
CA ILE A 50 0.77 5.96 -0.14
C ILE A 50 -0.19 6.37 -1.26
N GLY A 51 -0.78 5.40 -1.97
CA GLY A 51 -1.78 5.65 -3.00
C GLY A 51 -2.98 6.39 -2.43
N ALA A 52 -3.48 5.95 -1.27
CA ALA A 52 -4.57 6.61 -0.56
C ALA A 52 -4.20 8.04 -0.12
N GLU A 53 -3.00 8.26 0.42
CA GLU A 53 -2.53 9.59 0.85
C GLU A 53 -2.41 10.58 -0.32
N LEU A 54 -1.82 10.14 -1.45
CA LEU A 54 -1.68 10.96 -2.66
C LEU A 54 -3.04 11.35 -3.23
N ALA A 55 -3.92 10.36 -3.32
CA ALA A 55 -5.23 10.55 -3.90
C ALA A 55 -6.07 11.47 -2.99
N ALA A 56 -6.02 11.29 -1.67
CA ALA A 56 -6.71 12.17 -0.72
C ALA A 56 -6.22 13.62 -0.86
N ARG A 57 -4.91 13.83 -1.06
CA ARG A 57 -4.36 15.15 -1.31
C ARG A 57 -4.81 15.74 -2.65
N ALA A 58 -4.89 14.95 -3.71
CA ALA A 58 -5.44 15.39 -4.98
C ALA A 58 -6.89 15.87 -4.80
N GLY A 59 -7.68 15.11 -4.05
CA GLY A 59 -9.04 15.45 -3.68
C GLY A 59 -9.19 16.73 -2.85
N GLU A 60 -8.26 17.00 -1.94
CA GLU A 60 -8.19 18.29 -1.22
C GLU A 60 -7.93 19.47 -2.18
N LEU A 61 -7.22 19.23 -3.29
CA LEU A 61 -6.78 20.26 -4.24
C LEU A 61 -7.80 20.55 -5.35
N ASP A 62 -8.51 19.53 -5.83
CA ASP A 62 -9.51 19.65 -6.90
C ASP A 62 -10.96 19.56 -6.39
N GLY A 63 -11.16 19.32 -5.10
CA GLY A 63 -12.47 19.21 -4.45
C GLY A 63 -13.16 17.86 -4.64
N THR A 64 -12.48 16.84 -5.17
CA THR A 64 -13.04 15.49 -5.36
C THR A 64 -12.69 14.58 -4.18
N ALA A 65 -13.66 14.18 -3.37
CA ALA A 65 -13.39 13.22 -2.31
C ALA A 65 -13.00 11.85 -2.90
N LEU A 66 -11.97 11.20 -2.36
CA LEU A 66 -11.75 9.80 -2.70
C LEU A 66 -12.89 8.97 -2.17
N ASP A 67 -13.44 8.13 -3.05
CA ASP A 67 -14.27 7.03 -2.62
C ASP A 67 -13.36 5.91 -2.06
N PRO A 68 -13.40 5.62 -0.76
CA PRO A 68 -12.62 4.53 -0.17
C PRO A 68 -12.96 3.16 -0.78
N ALA A 69 -14.11 2.99 -1.46
CA ALA A 69 -14.45 1.79 -2.20
C ALA A 69 -13.60 1.56 -3.47
N THR A 70 -12.85 2.57 -3.92
CA THR A 70 -11.91 2.47 -5.05
C THR A 70 -10.53 1.98 -4.63
N LEU A 71 -10.23 1.96 -3.32
CA LEU A 71 -9.02 1.35 -2.82
C LEU A 71 -9.16 -0.18 -2.91
N PRO A 72 -8.11 -0.91 -3.33
CA PRO A 72 -8.16 -2.35 -3.36
C PRO A 72 -8.45 -2.88 -1.94
N ASN A 73 -9.57 -3.57 -1.77
CA ASN A 73 -9.86 -4.30 -0.53
C ASN A 73 -8.69 -5.23 -0.21
N HIS A 74 -8.28 -5.27 1.07
CA HIS A 74 -7.22 -6.19 1.50
C HIS A 74 -7.59 -7.64 1.11
N PRO A 75 -6.72 -8.35 0.37
CA PRO A 75 -6.88 -9.78 0.17
C PRO A 75 -6.51 -10.47 1.49
N GLY A 76 -7.49 -10.53 2.39
CA GLY A 76 -7.34 -11.04 3.75
C GLY A 76 -8.66 -11.12 4.50
N GLU A 77 -9.67 -10.33 4.09
CA GLU A 77 -11.06 -10.53 4.50
C GLU A 77 -11.73 -11.56 3.59
N GLU A 78 -11.18 -12.78 3.57
CA GLU A 78 -11.98 -13.92 3.14
C GLU A 78 -13.10 -14.05 4.18
N THR A 79 -14.29 -13.59 3.80
CA THR A 79 -15.52 -13.73 4.56
C THR A 79 -15.59 -15.17 5.04
N GLN A 80 -15.41 -15.35 6.34
CA GLN A 80 -15.49 -16.64 7.00
C GLN A 80 -16.89 -17.19 6.73
N ARG A 81 -17.01 -18.06 5.73
CA ARG A 81 -18.25 -18.79 5.48
C ARG A 81 -18.55 -19.55 6.77
N PRO A 82 -19.75 -19.40 7.37
CA PRO A 82 -20.09 -20.16 8.56
C PRO A 82 -20.05 -21.64 8.17
N ASN A 83 -19.05 -22.33 8.70
CA ASN A 83 -18.91 -23.75 8.58
C ASN A 83 -19.90 -24.38 9.56
N GLY A 84 -20.99 -24.95 9.03
CA GLY A 84 -21.88 -25.80 9.81
C GLY A 84 -23.37 -25.54 9.58
N ALA A 85 -23.97 -26.36 8.73
CA ALA A 85 -25.18 -27.09 9.09
C ALA A 85 -25.20 -28.38 8.27
N ALA A 86 -25.37 -29.49 9.00
CA ALA A 86 -25.44 -30.86 8.52
C ALA A 86 -26.65 -31.12 7.62
#